data_AF-A0A9X3MYT0-F1
#
_entry.id   AF-A0A9X3MYT0-F1
#
_cell.length_a   1.000
_cell.length_b   1.000
_cell.length_c   1.000
_cell.angle_alpha   90.00
_cell.angle_beta   90.00
_cell.angle_gamma   90.00
#
_symmetry.space_group_name_H-M   'P 1'
#
loop_
_entity.id
_entity.type
_entity.pdbx_description
1 polymer ?
#
loop_
_entity_poly.entity_id
_entity_poly.type
_entity_poly.pdbx_seq_one_letter_code
_entity_poly.pdbx_strand_id
1 'polypeptide(L)'
;MAALAVAGSSDGLSTCVFGSWAREELTAASDDDWAVLVARPFAAYDPDVLSEIVAAQAQLGAGDRRPGAQGVFGEPICVPDLAARIGLDADTNTNFTRRMLLLLESRELHGNVRRSAVEQILGRYLYESHTAGQPPRFLLNDVVRYWRTICVDFEGKAAGSAGARDPKWASRNAKLRTSRKLLFAGGLVPVLLCHLCEPAATAAFLSRWFDASPLDRVSTAFLFVGLPDSGVRALAAYDRWIGLMSQPDIRAELDALTVEARDLSPLYAEIRDIGRAFEDALGALLFSSRLGPLTRTYAIF
;
A
#
# COMPACT_ATOMS: atom_id res chain seq x y z
N MET A 1 5.41 -4.07 -22.07
CA MET A 1 6.25 -5.26 -21.75
C MET A 1 7.43 -5.42 -22.69
N ALA A 2 7.27 -5.38 -24.02
CA ALA A 2 8.39 -5.57 -24.96
C ALA A 2 9.49 -4.49 -24.88
N ALA A 3 9.18 -3.23 -24.55
CA ALA A 3 10.22 -2.19 -24.43
C ALA A 3 10.97 -2.20 -23.09
N LEU A 4 10.34 -2.68 -21.99
CA LEU A 4 11.04 -2.95 -20.72
C LEU A 4 12.06 -4.10 -20.87
N ALA A 5 11.91 -4.96 -21.88
CA ALA A 5 12.92 -5.96 -22.22
C ALA A 5 14.07 -5.40 -23.09
N VAL A 6 13.89 -4.20 -23.67
CA VAL A 6 14.89 -3.50 -24.49
C VAL A 6 15.72 -2.50 -23.66
N ALA A 7 15.18 -2.02 -22.52
CA ALA A 7 16.02 -1.51 -21.45
C ALA A 7 16.89 -2.68 -20.97
N GLY A 8 18.17 -2.68 -21.35
CA GLY A 8 19.11 -3.69 -20.85
C GLY A 8 19.07 -3.69 -19.33
N SER A 9 19.23 -4.85 -18.68
CA SER A 9 19.27 -4.91 -17.22
C SER A 9 20.46 -4.07 -16.74
N SER A 10 20.19 -2.84 -16.31
CA SER A 10 21.18 -2.06 -15.59
C SER A 10 21.25 -2.64 -14.18
N ASP A 11 22.33 -3.34 -13.87
CA ASP A 11 22.59 -3.88 -12.54
C ASP A 11 22.36 -2.79 -11.49
N GLY A 12 21.49 -3.07 -10.52
CA GLY A 12 21.18 -2.13 -9.44
C GLY A 12 20.07 -1.13 -9.72
N LEU A 13 19.31 -1.24 -10.83
CA LEU A 13 18.05 -0.52 -11.05
C LEU A 13 16.86 -1.47 -11.17
N SER A 14 15.65 -1.01 -10.81
CA SER A 14 14.42 -1.75 -11.08
C SER A 14 13.21 -0.85 -11.27
N THR A 15 12.42 -1.10 -12.30
CA THR A 15 11.10 -0.49 -12.47
C THR A 15 10.08 -1.30 -11.66
N CYS A 16 9.52 -0.65 -10.64
CA CYS A 16 8.47 -1.21 -9.78
C CYS A 16 7.14 -0.51 -10.01
N VAL A 17 6.06 -1.27 -9.89
CA VAL A 17 4.68 -0.77 -9.86
C VAL A 17 4.04 -0.97 -8.49
N PHE A 18 3.08 -0.12 -8.19
CA PHE A 18 2.39 -0.01 -6.92
C PHE A 18 0.88 0.05 -7.14
N GLY A 19 0.13 0.27 -6.05
CA GLY A 19 -1.28 0.53 -6.17
C GLY A 19 -2.06 -0.67 -6.74
N SER A 20 -3.00 -0.41 -7.64
CA SER A 20 -3.83 -1.49 -8.22
C SER A 20 -3.04 -2.53 -9.01
N TRP A 21 -1.85 -2.18 -9.53
CA TRP A 21 -0.97 -3.16 -10.16
C TRP A 21 -0.49 -4.19 -9.14
N ALA A 22 0.07 -3.72 -8.03
CA ALA A 22 0.65 -4.59 -7.02
C ALA A 22 -0.40 -5.34 -6.17
N ARG A 23 -1.60 -4.79 -6.07
CA ARG A 23 -2.74 -5.46 -5.44
C ARG A 23 -3.48 -6.42 -6.38
N GLU A 24 -3.11 -6.48 -7.66
CA GLU A 24 -3.74 -7.34 -8.66
C GLU A 24 -5.22 -6.99 -8.91
N GLU A 25 -5.53 -5.69 -8.86
CA GLU A 25 -6.88 -5.11 -8.96
C GLU A 25 -6.97 -4.13 -10.14
N LEU A 26 -6.13 -4.31 -11.17
CA LEU A 26 -6.01 -3.35 -12.26
C LEU A 26 -7.31 -3.26 -13.06
N THR A 27 -7.83 -2.06 -13.24
CA THR A 27 -8.97 -1.76 -14.11
C THR A 27 -8.53 -0.88 -15.29
N ALA A 28 -9.38 -0.74 -16.30
CA ALA A 28 -9.07 0.08 -17.48
C ALA A 28 -8.71 1.54 -17.11
N ALA A 29 -9.35 2.09 -16.07
CA ALA A 29 -9.17 3.45 -15.58
C ALA A 29 -8.19 3.56 -14.39
N SER A 30 -7.42 2.52 -14.09
CA SER A 30 -6.39 2.59 -13.04
C SER A 30 -5.18 3.43 -13.48
N ASP A 31 -4.63 4.20 -12.54
CA ASP A 31 -3.36 4.92 -12.71
C ASP A 31 -2.18 3.92 -12.77
N ASP A 32 -1.14 4.26 -13.53
CA ASP A 32 0.13 3.55 -13.52
C ASP A 32 1.04 4.14 -12.45
N ASP A 33 0.82 3.73 -11.21
CA ASP A 33 1.69 4.09 -10.09
C ASP A 33 2.99 3.29 -10.17
N TRP A 34 4.08 3.92 -10.61
CA TRP A 34 5.40 3.29 -10.75
C TRP A 34 6.53 4.12 -10.13
N ALA A 35 7.68 3.50 -9.91
CA ALA A 35 8.92 4.18 -9.53
C ALA A 35 10.15 3.36 -9.97
N VAL A 36 11.29 4.02 -10.14
CA VAL A 36 12.57 3.35 -10.39
C VAL A 36 13.33 3.20 -9.08
N LEU A 37 13.52 1.98 -8.61
CA LEU A 37 14.38 1.68 -7.47
C LEU A 37 15.84 1.75 -7.90
N VAL A 38 16.66 2.41 -7.09
CA VAL A 38 18.10 2.55 -7.30
C VAL A 38 18.83 1.98 -6.09
N ALA A 39 19.62 0.93 -6.28
CA ALA A 39 20.32 0.22 -5.22
C ALA A 39 21.49 1.00 -4.59
N ARG A 40 21.84 2.16 -5.16
CA ARG A 40 22.96 3.03 -4.77
C ARG A 40 22.51 4.49 -4.66
N PRO A 41 23.23 5.33 -3.90
CA PRO A 41 23.10 6.78 -4.04
C PRO A 41 23.34 7.22 -5.49
N PHE A 42 22.65 8.26 -5.92
CA PHE A 42 22.74 8.80 -7.27
C PHE A 42 22.64 10.33 -7.26
N ALA A 43 23.26 10.97 -8.25
CA ALA A 43 23.14 12.40 -8.46
C ALA A 43 21.86 12.73 -9.24
N ALA A 44 21.39 13.98 -9.19
CA ALA A 44 20.15 14.41 -9.86
C ALA A 44 20.14 14.13 -11.38
N TYR A 45 21.30 14.07 -12.03
CA TYR A 45 21.47 13.83 -13.46
C TYR A 45 22.20 12.51 -13.78
N ASP A 46 21.97 11.47 -12.99
CA ASP A 46 22.54 10.14 -13.23
C ASP A 46 21.98 9.55 -14.55
N PRO A 47 22.83 9.31 -15.58
CA PRO A 47 22.36 8.92 -16.91
C PRO A 47 21.60 7.59 -16.94
N ASP A 48 22.03 6.60 -16.14
CA ASP A 48 21.39 5.29 -16.10
C ASP A 48 20.00 5.38 -15.48
N VAL A 49 19.89 6.14 -14.38
CA VAL A 49 18.61 6.38 -13.69
C VAL A 49 17.65 7.15 -14.60
N LEU A 50 18.13 8.20 -15.28
CA LEU A 50 17.31 8.97 -16.21
C LEU A 50 16.85 8.12 -17.40
N SER A 51 17.71 7.27 -17.95
CA SER A 51 17.36 6.35 -19.02
C SER A 51 16.25 5.38 -18.59
N GLU A 52 16.35 4.81 -17.39
CA GLU A 52 15.34 3.90 -16.86
C GLU A 52 14.01 4.60 -16.59
N ILE A 53 14.03 5.85 -16.08
CA ILE A 53 12.82 6.67 -15.90
C ILE A 53 12.13 6.92 -17.23
N VAL A 54 12.89 7.30 -18.27
CA VAL A 54 12.33 7.54 -19.61
C VAL A 54 11.74 6.26 -20.19
N ALA A 55 12.41 5.12 -20.02
CA ALA A 55 11.92 3.83 -20.46
C ALA A 55 10.63 3.42 -19.72
N ALA A 56 10.59 3.59 -18.40
CA ALA A 56 9.41 3.35 -17.59
C ALA A 56 8.25 4.25 -18.02
N GLN A 57 8.47 5.57 -18.16
CA GLN A 57 7.46 6.54 -18.56
C GLN A 57 6.91 6.29 -19.97
N ALA A 58 7.74 5.79 -20.89
CA ALA A 58 7.30 5.42 -22.24
C ALA A 58 6.35 4.20 -22.25
N GLN A 59 6.35 3.39 -21.20
CA GLN A 59 5.53 2.17 -21.07
C GLN A 59 4.40 2.30 -20.06
N LEU A 60 4.59 3.14 -19.04
CA LEU A 60 3.75 3.29 -17.86
C LEU A 60 3.44 4.78 -17.69
N GLY A 61 2.16 5.14 -17.66
CA GLY A 61 1.76 6.54 -17.49
C GLY A 61 1.53 7.33 -18.78
N ALA A 62 1.30 6.65 -19.90
CA ALA A 62 0.83 7.29 -21.12
C ALA A 62 -0.64 7.71 -21.03
N GLY A 63 -0.98 8.85 -21.65
CA GLY A 63 -2.36 9.37 -21.69
C GLY A 63 -2.90 9.74 -20.31
N ASP A 64 -4.05 9.18 -19.97
CA ASP A 64 -4.78 9.43 -18.72
C ASP A 64 -4.30 8.57 -17.55
N ARG A 65 -3.39 7.60 -17.77
CA ARG A 65 -2.90 6.66 -16.74
C ARG A 65 -1.68 7.16 -15.97
N ARG A 66 -1.44 8.47 -15.95
CA ARG A 66 -0.23 9.06 -15.33
C ARG A 66 -0.11 8.65 -13.86
N PRO A 67 1.12 8.55 -13.33
CA PRO A 67 1.32 8.25 -11.91
C PRO A 67 0.62 9.28 -11.02
N GLY A 68 0.20 8.86 -9.82
CA GLY A 68 -0.41 9.76 -8.86
C GLY A 68 0.41 11.04 -8.62
N ALA A 69 -0.25 12.21 -8.68
CA ALA A 69 0.38 13.54 -8.77
C ALA A 69 1.16 14.03 -7.52
N GLN A 70 1.50 13.18 -6.54
CA GLN A 70 2.06 13.60 -5.24
C GLN A 70 3.57 13.37 -5.10
N GLY A 71 4.31 13.18 -6.20
CA GLY A 71 5.77 12.99 -6.16
C GLY A 71 6.22 11.70 -5.45
N VAL A 72 5.29 10.82 -5.10
CA VAL A 72 5.58 9.48 -4.56
C VAL A 72 5.95 8.51 -5.69
N PHE A 73 5.35 8.70 -6.87
CA PHE A 73 5.49 7.90 -8.07
C PHE A 73 6.06 8.73 -9.23
N GLY A 74 6.51 8.05 -10.29
CA GLY A 74 7.13 8.66 -11.46
C GLY A 74 8.56 9.16 -11.23
N GLU A 75 9.16 8.80 -10.11
CA GLU A 75 10.44 9.33 -9.61
C GLU A 75 11.38 8.19 -9.22
N PRO A 76 12.70 8.42 -9.20
CA PRO A 76 13.64 7.44 -8.68
C PRO A 76 13.61 7.40 -7.14
N ILE A 77 13.88 6.22 -6.59
CA ILE A 77 13.90 5.95 -5.16
C ILE A 77 15.27 5.35 -4.79
N CYS A 78 16.02 6.07 -3.97
CA CYS A 78 17.26 5.58 -3.37
C CYS A 78 16.94 4.54 -2.30
N VAL A 79 17.21 3.26 -2.57
CA VAL A 79 16.93 2.16 -1.64
C VAL A 79 17.69 2.30 -0.32
N PRO A 80 19.00 2.65 -0.29
CA PRO A 80 19.71 2.88 0.97
C PRO A 80 19.03 3.91 1.89
N ASP A 81 18.43 4.96 1.32
CA ASP A 81 17.76 6.00 2.11
C ASP A 81 16.49 5.48 2.80
N LEU A 82 15.76 4.55 2.16
CA LEU A 82 14.55 3.96 2.74
C LEU A 82 14.86 3.28 4.08
N ALA A 83 15.97 2.54 4.16
CA ALA A 83 16.39 1.82 5.37
C ALA A 83 17.20 2.70 6.35
N ALA A 84 18.02 3.63 5.86
CA ALA A 84 18.89 4.44 6.72
C ALA A 84 18.12 5.53 7.49
N ARG A 85 17.01 6.03 6.95
CA ARG A 85 16.27 7.19 7.47
C ARG A 85 14.96 6.80 8.14
N ILE A 86 14.87 5.64 8.79
CA ILE A 86 13.64 5.24 9.51
C ILE A 86 13.54 6.00 10.82
N GLY A 87 12.45 6.75 11.01
CA GLY A 87 12.22 7.59 12.18
C GLY A 87 13.02 8.91 12.20
N LEU A 88 12.71 9.75 13.19
CA LEU A 88 13.28 11.10 13.37
C LEU A 88 13.05 12.02 12.15
N ASP A 89 13.70 13.18 12.13
CA ASP A 89 13.46 14.25 11.14
C ASP A 89 13.85 13.87 9.70
N ALA A 90 14.81 12.97 9.55
CA ALA A 90 15.25 12.50 8.23
C ALA A 90 14.20 11.61 7.54
N ASP A 91 13.24 11.05 8.29
CA ASP A 91 12.15 10.22 7.78
C ASP A 91 10.98 11.07 7.27
N THR A 92 11.23 11.83 6.21
CA THR A 92 10.21 12.65 5.56
C THR A 92 8.97 11.83 5.20
N ASN A 93 7.79 12.47 5.10
CA ASN A 93 6.56 11.77 4.73
C ASN A 93 6.69 11.01 3.39
N THR A 94 7.47 11.55 2.44
CA THR A 94 7.78 10.89 1.17
C THR A 94 8.62 9.62 1.36
N ASN A 95 9.70 9.69 2.14
CA ASN A 95 10.54 8.53 2.44
C ASN A 95 9.75 7.43 3.15
N PHE A 96 9.00 7.82 4.18
CA PHE A 96 8.14 6.92 4.93
C PHE A 96 7.08 6.25 4.05
N THR A 97 6.36 7.04 3.25
CA THR A 97 5.32 6.53 2.35
C THR A 97 5.90 5.58 1.31
N ARG A 98 7.02 5.93 0.66
CA ARG A 98 7.70 5.06 -0.31
C ARG A 98 8.15 3.74 0.31
N ARG A 99 8.72 3.78 1.53
CA ARG A 99 9.11 2.57 2.27
C ARG A 99 7.92 1.66 2.55
N MET A 100 6.81 2.22 3.01
CA MET A 100 5.59 1.45 3.30
C MET A 100 4.96 0.88 2.04
N LEU A 101 4.87 1.65 0.96
CA LEU A 101 4.38 1.16 -0.33
C LEU A 101 5.27 0.04 -0.88
N LEU A 102 6.59 0.17 -0.76
CA LEU A 102 7.53 -0.85 -1.18
C LEU A 102 7.32 -2.17 -0.42
N LEU A 103 7.11 -2.13 0.90
CA LEU A 103 6.83 -3.33 1.69
C LEU A 103 5.43 -3.89 1.43
N LEU A 104 4.42 -3.02 1.36
CA LEU A 104 3.03 -3.45 1.53
C LEU A 104 2.31 -3.65 0.20
N GLU A 105 2.64 -2.90 -0.85
CA GLU A 105 1.98 -2.95 -2.16
C GLU A 105 2.90 -2.60 -3.33
N SER A 106 3.96 -3.38 -3.53
CA SER A 106 4.85 -3.22 -4.69
C SER A 106 5.07 -4.53 -5.45
N ARG A 107 5.31 -4.42 -6.77
CA ARG A 107 5.76 -5.50 -7.66
C ARG A 107 6.89 -5.01 -8.56
N GLU A 108 7.89 -5.85 -8.75
CA GLU A 108 8.98 -5.59 -9.69
C GLU A 108 8.53 -6.02 -11.09
N LEU A 109 8.54 -5.10 -12.05
CA LEU A 109 8.27 -5.42 -13.46
C LEU A 109 9.54 -5.70 -14.24
N HIS A 110 10.62 -5.00 -13.90
CA HIS A 110 11.91 -5.09 -14.56
C HIS A 110 13.02 -4.82 -13.55
N GLY A 111 14.16 -5.50 -13.69
CA GLY A 111 15.31 -5.40 -12.79
C GLY A 111 15.37 -6.53 -11.75
N ASN A 112 16.05 -6.28 -10.63
CA ASN A 112 16.34 -7.25 -9.57
C ASN A 112 16.56 -6.65 -8.17
N VAL A 113 16.19 -5.38 -7.96
CA VAL A 113 16.51 -4.59 -6.76
C VAL A 113 15.46 -4.77 -5.68
N ARG A 114 14.18 -4.95 -6.03
CA ARG A 114 13.06 -4.91 -5.08
C ARG A 114 13.25 -5.89 -3.93
N ARG A 115 13.63 -7.14 -4.22
CA ARG A 115 13.84 -8.16 -3.19
C ARG A 115 14.91 -7.72 -2.19
N SER A 116 16.07 -7.30 -2.69
CA SER A 116 17.16 -6.82 -1.84
C SER A 116 16.77 -5.56 -1.04
N ALA A 117 15.92 -4.70 -1.61
CA ALA A 117 15.42 -3.50 -0.94
C ALA A 117 14.50 -3.87 0.24
N VAL A 118 13.58 -4.82 0.03
CA VAL A 118 12.72 -5.35 1.10
C VAL A 118 13.56 -5.98 2.21
N GLU A 119 14.58 -6.77 1.85
CA GLU A 119 15.50 -7.39 2.82
C GLU A 119 16.28 -6.34 3.63
N GLN A 120 16.79 -5.29 3.01
CA GLN A 120 17.47 -4.18 3.70
C GLN A 120 16.56 -3.45 4.69
N ILE A 121 15.32 -3.15 4.26
CA ILE A 121 14.33 -2.48 5.10
C ILE A 121 13.93 -3.36 6.29
N LEU A 122 13.62 -4.64 6.04
CA LEU A 122 13.28 -5.59 7.10
C LEU A 122 14.47 -5.81 8.04
N GLY A 123 15.70 -5.90 7.52
CA GLY A 123 16.92 -6.00 8.30
C GLY A 123 17.05 -4.84 9.29
N ARG A 124 16.77 -3.61 8.85
CA ARG A 124 16.77 -2.45 9.76
C ARG A 124 15.69 -2.55 10.82
N TYR A 125 14.47 -2.92 10.45
CA TYR A 125 13.38 -3.06 11.42
C TYR A 125 13.65 -4.12 12.47
N LEU A 126 14.29 -5.24 12.09
CA LEU A 126 14.50 -6.40 12.93
C LEU A 126 15.82 -6.41 13.71
N TYR A 127 16.75 -5.48 13.43
CA TYR A 127 18.13 -5.46 13.93
C TYR A 127 18.24 -5.65 15.47
N GLU A 128 17.31 -5.11 16.25
CA GLU A 128 17.31 -5.21 17.72
C GLU A 128 15.91 -5.51 18.32
N SER A 129 14.89 -5.73 17.48
CA SER A 129 13.49 -5.43 17.88
C SER A 129 12.56 -6.65 18.02
N HIS A 130 13.08 -7.87 17.94
CA HIS A 130 12.22 -9.05 17.93
C HIS A 130 12.45 -10.01 19.09
N THR A 131 11.61 -9.86 20.11
CA THR A 131 11.45 -10.82 21.21
C THR A 131 10.60 -11.99 20.74
N ALA A 132 11.06 -13.22 20.96
CA ALA A 132 10.28 -14.42 20.67
C ALA A 132 8.89 -14.36 21.32
N GLY A 133 7.86 -14.84 20.62
CA GLY A 133 6.48 -14.77 21.09
C GLY A 133 5.82 -13.39 20.96
N GLN A 134 6.49 -12.39 20.37
CA GLN A 134 5.95 -11.04 20.18
C GLN A 134 6.12 -10.57 18.73
N PRO A 135 5.24 -9.69 18.22
CA PRO A 135 5.48 -9.06 16.92
C PRO A 135 6.68 -8.09 16.98
N PRO A 136 7.41 -7.87 15.86
CA PRO A 136 8.49 -6.89 15.81
C PRO A 136 7.92 -5.47 15.92
N ARG A 137 8.00 -4.91 17.13
CA ARG A 137 7.28 -3.67 17.49
C ARG A 137 7.69 -2.47 16.64
N PHE A 138 8.96 -2.39 16.23
CA PHE A 138 9.43 -1.27 15.42
C PHE A 138 8.72 -1.19 14.06
N LEU A 139 8.63 -2.32 13.34
CA LEU A 139 7.88 -2.39 12.09
C LEU A 139 6.37 -2.23 12.34
N LEU A 140 5.84 -2.87 13.39
CA LEU A 140 4.42 -2.77 13.73
C LEU A 140 3.99 -1.31 13.94
N ASN A 141 4.78 -0.55 14.68
CA ASN A 141 4.53 0.87 14.95
C ASN A 141 4.53 1.69 13.65
N ASP A 142 5.43 1.40 12.71
CA ASP A 142 5.47 2.11 11.43
C ASP A 142 4.29 1.73 10.51
N VAL A 143 3.82 0.47 10.53
CA VAL A 143 2.59 0.08 9.82
C VAL A 143 1.36 0.80 10.40
N VAL A 144 1.26 0.91 11.72
CA VAL A 144 0.18 1.66 12.39
C VAL A 144 0.31 3.17 12.12
N ARG A 145 1.53 3.72 12.19
CA ARG A 145 1.82 5.11 11.82
C ARG A 145 1.38 5.37 10.38
N TYR A 146 1.61 4.44 9.46
CA TYR A 146 1.30 4.61 8.05
C TYR A 146 -0.20 4.74 7.81
N TRP A 147 -0.98 3.87 8.46
CA TRP A 147 -2.44 4.00 8.46
C TRP A 147 -2.91 5.35 8.99
N ARG A 148 -2.35 5.80 10.13
CA ARG A 148 -2.69 7.12 10.71
C ARG A 148 -2.28 8.26 9.78
N THR A 149 -1.12 8.19 9.16
CA THR A 149 -0.65 9.16 8.15
C THR A 149 -1.60 9.22 6.96
N ILE A 150 -2.03 8.09 6.40
CA ILE A 150 -3.01 8.05 5.31
C ILE A 150 -4.32 8.76 5.70
N CYS A 151 -4.81 8.53 6.92
CA CYS A 151 -6.03 9.16 7.44
C CYS A 151 -5.86 10.68 7.64
N VAL A 152 -4.73 11.11 8.21
CA VAL A 152 -4.45 12.54 8.42
C VAL A 152 -4.23 13.26 7.08
N ASP A 153 -3.51 12.65 6.15
CA ASP A 153 -3.26 13.20 4.81
C ASP A 153 -4.55 13.34 4.00
N PHE A 154 -5.56 12.50 4.25
CA PHE A 154 -6.88 12.69 3.66
C PHE A 154 -7.51 14.00 4.10
N GLU A 155 -7.54 14.28 5.40
CA GLU A 155 -8.07 15.55 5.95
C GLU A 155 -7.23 16.74 5.49
N GLY A 156 -5.89 16.61 5.46
CA GLY A 156 -4.99 17.65 4.98
C GLY A 156 -5.24 18.06 3.52
N LYS A 157 -5.58 17.09 2.65
CA LYS A 157 -5.94 17.35 1.25
C LYS A 157 -7.29 18.05 1.11
N ALA A 158 -8.24 17.74 1.98
CA ALA A 158 -9.51 18.45 2.03
C ALA A 158 -9.32 19.92 2.46
N ALA A 159 -8.49 20.16 3.48
CA ALA A 159 -8.21 21.51 4.00
C ALA A 159 -7.38 22.39 3.04
N GLY A 160 -6.41 21.81 2.33
CA GLY A 160 -5.56 22.52 1.37
C GLY A 160 -6.28 23.00 0.11
N SER A 161 -7.52 22.57 -0.11
CA SER A 161 -8.39 23.03 -1.20
C SER A 161 -9.07 24.35 -0.78
N ALA A 162 -8.28 25.41 -0.62
CA ALA A 162 -8.75 26.71 -0.12
C ALA A 162 -9.87 27.30 -1.01
N GLY A 163 -11.12 27.19 -0.56
CA GLY A 163 -12.30 27.83 -1.17
C GLY A 163 -12.87 27.16 -2.42
N ALA A 164 -12.25 26.09 -2.93
CA ALA A 164 -12.77 25.29 -4.04
C ALA A 164 -13.18 23.89 -3.54
N ARG A 165 -14.31 23.37 -4.02
CA ARG A 165 -14.74 21.98 -3.76
C ARG A 165 -13.59 21.03 -4.15
N ASP A 166 -13.09 20.18 -3.24
CA ASP A 166 -12.11 19.13 -3.57
C ASP A 166 -12.82 18.06 -4.43
N PRO A 167 -12.60 18.04 -5.76
CA PRO A 167 -13.33 17.12 -6.65
C PRO A 167 -12.93 15.66 -6.39
N LYS A 168 -11.81 15.41 -5.70
CA LYS A 168 -11.35 14.05 -5.38
C LYS A 168 -11.76 13.61 -3.98
N TRP A 169 -12.54 14.39 -3.25
CA TRP A 169 -12.89 14.07 -1.86
C TRP A 169 -13.62 12.73 -1.77
N ALA A 170 -14.69 12.55 -2.55
CA ALA A 170 -15.53 11.35 -2.44
C ALA A 170 -14.78 10.09 -2.89
N SER A 171 -14.01 10.17 -3.97
CA SER A 171 -13.18 9.04 -4.44
C SER A 171 -12.05 8.70 -3.46
N ARG A 172 -11.44 9.70 -2.81
CA ARG A 172 -10.49 9.48 -1.72
C ARG A 172 -11.16 8.89 -0.48
N ASN A 173 -12.35 9.34 -0.10
CA ASN A 173 -13.06 8.80 1.07
C ASN A 173 -13.49 7.34 0.83
N ALA A 174 -13.97 7.04 -0.36
CA ALA A 174 -14.30 5.67 -0.76
C ALA A 174 -13.08 4.74 -0.64
N LYS A 175 -11.92 5.14 -1.19
CA LYS A 175 -10.65 4.39 -1.04
C LYS A 175 -10.21 4.24 0.43
N LEU A 176 -10.46 5.23 1.30
CA LEU A 176 -10.21 5.11 2.74
C LEU A 176 -11.06 4.03 3.41
N ARG A 177 -12.30 3.85 2.94
CA ARG A 177 -13.23 2.86 3.50
C ARG A 177 -12.93 1.44 3.04
N THR A 178 -12.19 1.28 1.93
CA THR A 178 -11.95 0.00 1.27
C THR A 178 -10.44 -0.27 1.12
N SER A 179 -9.83 0.05 -0.03
CA SER A 179 -8.48 -0.40 -0.42
C SER A 179 -7.39 0.00 0.57
N ARG A 180 -7.51 1.16 1.24
CA ARG A 180 -6.53 1.57 2.27
C ARG A 180 -6.66 0.77 3.56
N LYS A 181 -7.87 0.32 3.93
CA LYS A 181 -8.04 -0.64 5.04
C LYS A 181 -7.50 -2.00 4.67
N LEU A 182 -7.67 -2.44 3.42
CA LEU A 182 -7.07 -3.68 2.94
C LEU A 182 -5.54 -3.62 3.04
N LEU A 183 -4.95 -2.53 2.56
CA LEU A 183 -3.50 -2.30 2.65
C LEU A 183 -3.00 -2.34 4.11
N PHE A 184 -3.70 -1.62 5.00
CA PHE A 184 -3.36 -1.61 6.42
C PHE A 184 -3.48 -3.01 7.06
N ALA A 185 -4.62 -3.69 6.89
CA ALA A 185 -4.83 -5.03 7.45
C ALA A 185 -3.83 -6.05 6.87
N GLY A 186 -3.60 -6.00 5.55
CA GLY A 186 -2.63 -6.85 4.85
C GLY A 186 -1.18 -6.57 5.23
N GLY A 187 -0.87 -5.39 5.78
CA GLY A 187 0.44 -5.11 6.40
C GLY A 187 0.52 -5.51 7.87
N LEU A 188 -0.53 -5.25 8.64
CA LEU A 188 -0.57 -5.50 10.08
C LEU A 188 -0.60 -7.00 10.41
N VAL A 189 -1.42 -7.78 9.70
CA VAL A 189 -1.64 -9.19 10.01
C VAL A 189 -0.35 -10.03 9.94
N PRO A 190 0.47 -9.97 8.87
CA PRO A 190 1.75 -10.69 8.85
C PRO A 190 2.66 -10.29 10.02
N VAL A 191 2.71 -9.00 10.34
CA VAL A 191 3.54 -8.49 11.45
C VAL A 191 3.04 -9.02 12.79
N LEU A 192 1.72 -9.09 13.02
CA LEU A 192 1.16 -9.72 14.21
C LEU A 192 1.49 -11.22 14.26
N LEU A 193 1.42 -11.94 13.13
CA LEU A 193 1.71 -13.37 13.05
C LEU A 193 3.18 -13.70 13.32
N CYS A 194 4.09 -12.73 13.29
CA CYS A 194 5.47 -12.93 13.71
C CYS A 194 5.62 -13.38 15.17
N HIS A 195 4.58 -13.22 16.02
CA HIS A 195 4.58 -13.83 17.36
C HIS A 195 4.74 -15.36 17.35
N LEU A 196 4.45 -16.02 16.21
CA LEU A 196 4.62 -17.45 16.00
C LEU A 196 6.01 -17.82 15.45
N CYS A 197 6.83 -16.83 15.12
CA CYS A 197 8.13 -17.04 14.52
C CYS A 197 9.23 -17.05 15.60
N GLU A 198 10.23 -17.89 15.38
CA GLU A 198 11.53 -17.68 16.02
C GLU A 198 12.18 -16.42 15.41
N PRO A 199 12.93 -15.62 16.20
CA PRO A 199 13.51 -14.37 15.71
C PRO A 199 14.33 -14.48 14.43
N ALA A 200 15.10 -15.55 14.29
CA ALA A 200 15.92 -15.80 13.10
C ALA A 200 15.07 -16.08 11.83
N ALA A 201 13.83 -16.53 11.98
CA ALA A 201 12.94 -16.83 10.85
C ALA A 201 12.05 -15.64 10.46
N THR A 202 11.92 -14.62 11.31
CA THR A 202 10.99 -13.50 11.12
C THR A 202 11.22 -12.73 9.83
N ALA A 203 12.47 -12.48 9.43
CA ALA A 203 12.78 -11.79 8.18
C ALA A 203 12.29 -12.58 6.95
N ALA A 204 12.63 -13.87 6.87
CA ALA A 204 12.22 -14.73 5.77
C ALA A 204 10.69 -14.92 5.72
N PHE A 205 10.04 -15.01 6.89
CA PHE A 205 8.60 -15.04 7.00
C PHE A 205 7.96 -13.77 6.42
N LEU A 206 8.39 -12.59 6.87
CA LEU A 206 7.85 -11.31 6.39
C LEU A 206 8.12 -11.10 4.90
N SER A 207 9.32 -11.41 4.39
CA SER A 207 9.62 -11.31 2.97
C SER A 207 8.66 -12.15 2.12
N ARG A 208 8.34 -13.38 2.55
CA ARG A 208 7.38 -14.24 1.85
C ARG A 208 5.95 -13.68 1.90
N TRP A 209 5.51 -13.20 3.06
CA TRP A 209 4.17 -12.63 3.19
C TRP A 209 4.00 -11.35 2.39
N PHE A 210 5.01 -10.47 2.40
CA PHE A 210 5.01 -9.22 1.64
C PHE A 210 5.19 -9.41 0.13
N ASP A 211 5.49 -10.62 -0.32
CA ASP A 211 5.43 -10.97 -1.75
C ASP A 211 4.04 -11.45 -2.20
N ALA A 212 3.09 -11.70 -1.29
CA ALA A 212 1.69 -11.94 -1.65
C ALA A 212 0.93 -10.61 -1.76
N SER A 213 -0.19 -10.57 -2.49
CA SER A 213 -1.06 -9.38 -2.53
C SER A 213 -1.67 -9.11 -1.15
N PRO A 214 -2.02 -7.86 -0.78
CA PRO A 214 -2.73 -7.59 0.48
C PRO A 214 -4.01 -8.41 0.66
N LEU A 215 -4.73 -8.69 -0.43
CA LEU A 215 -5.93 -9.52 -0.42
C LEU A 215 -5.61 -10.96 -0.04
N ASP A 216 -4.57 -11.56 -0.62
CA ASP A 216 -4.16 -12.93 -0.29
C ASP A 216 -3.72 -13.06 1.17
N ARG A 217 -2.99 -12.06 1.68
CA ARG A 217 -2.56 -12.04 3.09
C ARG A 217 -3.77 -12.06 4.03
N VAL A 218 -4.76 -11.20 3.78
CA VAL A 218 -5.98 -11.12 4.60
C VAL A 218 -6.83 -12.39 4.46
N SER A 219 -6.97 -12.91 3.24
CA SER A 219 -7.72 -14.14 2.95
C SER A 219 -7.12 -15.35 3.66
N THR A 220 -5.79 -15.50 3.57
CA THR A 220 -5.03 -16.53 4.28
C THR A 220 -5.24 -16.42 5.78
N ALA A 221 -5.29 -15.20 6.32
CA ALA A 221 -5.49 -14.98 7.74
C ALA A 221 -6.89 -15.36 8.22
N PHE A 222 -7.95 -15.06 7.46
CA PHE A 222 -9.30 -15.51 7.79
C PHE A 222 -9.40 -17.03 7.87
N LEU A 223 -8.80 -17.74 6.92
CA LEU A 223 -8.72 -19.20 6.96
C LEU A 223 -7.92 -19.68 8.17
N PHE A 224 -6.77 -19.07 8.41
CA PHE A 224 -5.91 -19.40 9.54
C PHE A 224 -6.65 -19.26 10.87
N VAL A 225 -7.40 -18.18 11.11
CA VAL A 225 -8.11 -17.98 12.39
C VAL A 225 -9.46 -18.69 12.47
N GLY A 226 -9.86 -19.48 11.46
CA GLY A 226 -11.12 -20.21 11.45
C GLY A 226 -12.35 -19.32 11.27
N LEU A 227 -12.23 -18.21 10.53
CA LEU A 227 -13.33 -17.29 10.23
C LEU A 227 -13.63 -17.19 8.72
N PRO A 228 -13.86 -18.31 8.01
CA PRO A 228 -14.09 -18.28 6.56
C PRO A 228 -15.31 -17.44 6.17
N ASP A 229 -16.41 -17.48 6.93
CA ASP A 229 -17.61 -16.70 6.62
C ASP A 229 -17.38 -15.19 6.70
N SER A 230 -16.61 -14.75 7.70
CA SER A 230 -16.18 -13.34 7.78
C SER A 230 -15.26 -12.98 6.62
N GLY A 231 -14.37 -13.90 6.22
CA GLY A 231 -13.53 -13.74 5.05
C GLY A 231 -14.34 -13.57 3.76
N VAL A 232 -15.34 -14.42 3.53
CA VAL A 232 -16.25 -14.31 2.38
C VAL A 232 -16.95 -12.96 2.37
N ARG A 233 -17.46 -12.48 3.51
CA ARG A 233 -18.07 -11.15 3.61
C ARG A 233 -17.10 -10.02 3.28
N ALA A 234 -15.85 -10.10 3.77
CA ALA A 234 -14.82 -9.11 3.47
C ALA A 234 -14.51 -9.08 1.97
N LEU A 235 -14.23 -10.24 1.38
CA LEU A 235 -13.86 -10.35 -0.03
C LEU A 235 -15.01 -9.97 -0.96
N ALA A 236 -16.25 -10.36 -0.65
CA ALA A 236 -17.43 -9.97 -1.44
C ALA A 236 -17.68 -8.45 -1.39
N ALA A 237 -17.52 -7.82 -0.22
CA ALA A 237 -17.60 -6.36 -0.11
C ALA A 237 -16.50 -5.68 -0.94
N TYR A 238 -15.28 -6.20 -0.87
CA TYR A 238 -14.16 -5.65 -1.61
C TYR A 238 -14.29 -5.84 -3.13
N ASP A 239 -14.71 -7.00 -3.59
CA ASP A 239 -15.00 -7.30 -5.00
C ASP A 239 -16.08 -6.37 -5.55
N ARG A 240 -17.17 -6.15 -4.81
CA ARG A 240 -18.21 -5.18 -5.19
C ARG A 240 -17.65 -3.76 -5.35
N TRP A 241 -16.73 -3.35 -4.46
CA TRP A 241 -16.04 -2.07 -4.59
C TRP A 241 -15.19 -1.99 -5.87
N ILE A 242 -14.41 -3.03 -6.18
CA ILE A 242 -13.63 -3.08 -7.43
C ILE A 242 -14.56 -3.04 -8.65
N GLY A 243 -15.68 -3.78 -8.61
CA GLY A 243 -16.71 -3.77 -9.64
C GLY A 243 -17.31 -2.39 -9.89
N LEU A 244 -17.64 -1.64 -8.83
CA LEU A 244 -18.08 -0.23 -8.96
C LEU A 244 -16.99 0.64 -9.60
N MET A 245 -15.75 0.52 -9.14
CA MET A 245 -14.63 1.31 -9.65
C MET A 245 -14.15 0.88 -11.03
N SER A 246 -14.67 -0.22 -11.59
CA SER A 246 -14.41 -0.59 -12.98
C SER A 246 -15.29 0.20 -13.98
N GLN A 247 -16.36 0.84 -13.50
CA GLN A 247 -17.34 1.52 -14.33
C GLN A 247 -17.02 3.02 -14.50
N PRO A 248 -16.85 3.54 -15.73
CA PRO A 248 -16.53 4.95 -15.97
C PRO A 248 -17.58 5.92 -15.43
N ASP A 249 -18.87 5.60 -15.60
CA ASP A 249 -19.97 6.47 -15.15
C ASP A 249 -20.01 6.61 -13.62
N ILE A 250 -19.77 5.51 -12.90
CA ILE A 250 -19.66 5.50 -11.43
C ILE A 250 -18.50 6.36 -10.95
N ARG A 251 -17.36 6.32 -11.66
CA ARG A 251 -16.21 7.20 -11.34
C ARG A 251 -16.55 8.67 -11.59
N ALA A 252 -17.19 8.98 -12.71
CA ALA A 252 -17.59 10.33 -13.05
C ALA A 252 -18.60 10.88 -12.03
N GLU A 253 -19.57 10.08 -11.60
CA GLU A 253 -20.51 10.44 -10.53
C GLU A 253 -19.75 10.72 -9.21
N LEU A 254 -18.81 9.84 -8.86
CA LEU A 254 -18.04 9.98 -7.62
C LEU A 254 -17.10 11.19 -7.64
N ASP A 255 -16.48 11.52 -8.78
CA ASP A 255 -15.63 12.70 -8.93
C ASP A 255 -16.43 14.01 -8.99
N ALA A 256 -17.71 13.95 -9.36
CA ALA A 256 -18.63 15.09 -9.27
C ALA A 256 -19.24 15.25 -7.86
N LEU A 257 -19.18 14.21 -7.02
CA LEU A 257 -19.86 14.18 -5.73
C LEU A 257 -19.12 15.04 -4.68
N THR A 258 -19.86 15.97 -4.08
CA THR A 258 -19.32 16.85 -3.03
C THR A 258 -19.58 16.30 -1.63
N VAL A 259 -18.82 16.82 -0.68
CA VAL A 259 -18.95 16.55 0.76
C VAL A 259 -20.40 16.80 1.23
N GLU A 260 -21.01 17.87 0.75
CA GLU A 260 -22.35 18.34 1.16
C GLU A 260 -23.47 17.51 0.54
N ALA A 261 -23.30 17.08 -0.71
CA ALA A 261 -24.32 16.31 -1.44
C ALA A 261 -24.27 14.80 -1.15
N ARG A 262 -23.22 14.32 -0.49
CA ARG A 262 -22.94 12.88 -0.32
C ARG A 262 -24.07 12.10 0.34
N ASP A 263 -24.79 12.70 1.29
CA ASP A 263 -25.82 11.99 2.05
C ASP A 263 -27.12 11.82 1.25
N LEU A 264 -27.22 12.48 0.09
CA LEU A 264 -28.30 12.31 -0.89
C LEU A 264 -27.94 11.34 -2.02
N SER A 265 -26.67 10.93 -2.15
CA SER A 265 -26.21 10.04 -3.23
C SER A 265 -26.46 8.56 -2.88
N PRO A 266 -27.28 7.84 -3.67
CA PRO A 266 -27.46 6.40 -3.50
C PRO A 266 -26.15 5.62 -3.69
N LEU A 267 -25.33 6.02 -4.66
CA LEU A 267 -24.00 5.44 -4.89
C LEU A 267 -23.12 5.58 -3.64
N TYR A 268 -23.10 6.76 -3.03
CA TYR A 268 -22.29 6.97 -1.83
C TYR A 268 -22.81 6.21 -0.61
N ALA A 269 -24.14 6.05 -0.49
CA ALA A 269 -24.74 5.17 0.51
C ALA A 269 -24.28 3.71 0.31
N GLU A 270 -24.29 3.21 -0.92
CA GLU A 270 -23.77 1.87 -1.25
C GLU A 270 -22.28 1.72 -0.91
N ILE A 271 -21.45 2.69 -1.25
CA ILE A 271 -20.01 2.70 -0.89
C ILE A 271 -19.82 2.67 0.63
N ARG A 272 -20.66 3.37 1.39
CA ARG A 272 -20.62 3.34 2.87
C ARG A 272 -20.96 1.96 3.41
N ASP A 273 -21.97 1.30 2.84
CA ASP A 273 -22.39 -0.03 3.25
C ASP A 273 -21.33 -1.08 2.93
N ILE A 274 -20.72 -1.01 1.74
CA ILE A 274 -19.57 -1.83 1.36
C ILE A 274 -18.42 -1.63 2.36
N GLY A 275 -18.07 -0.37 2.62
CA GLY A 275 -17.00 -0.02 3.55
C GLY A 275 -17.25 -0.50 4.99
N ARG A 276 -18.51 -0.52 5.43
CA ARG A 276 -18.92 -1.04 6.74
C ARG A 276 -18.84 -2.55 6.80
N ALA A 277 -19.39 -3.25 5.81
CA ALA A 277 -19.30 -4.71 5.73
C ALA A 277 -17.84 -5.19 5.73
N PHE A 278 -16.97 -4.48 4.99
CA PHE A 278 -15.54 -4.75 4.98
C PHE A 278 -14.88 -4.48 6.34
N GLU A 279 -15.17 -3.34 6.97
CA GLU A 279 -14.66 -2.98 8.30
C GLU A 279 -15.09 -3.98 9.37
N ASP A 280 -16.36 -4.37 9.41
CA ASP A 280 -16.90 -5.30 10.40
C ASP A 280 -16.21 -6.67 10.29
N ALA A 281 -15.96 -7.13 9.07
CA ALA A 281 -15.25 -8.39 8.83
C ALA A 281 -13.77 -8.31 9.25
N LEU A 282 -13.07 -7.22 8.93
CA LEU A 282 -11.70 -6.98 9.42
C LEU A 282 -11.68 -6.83 10.94
N GLY A 283 -12.70 -6.22 11.54
CA GLY A 283 -12.89 -6.13 12.98
C GLY A 283 -13.01 -7.50 13.62
N ALA A 284 -13.79 -8.41 13.02
CA ALA A 284 -13.88 -9.79 13.47
C ALA A 284 -12.53 -10.51 13.40
N LEU A 285 -11.77 -10.32 12.32
CA LEU A 285 -10.42 -10.88 12.18
C LEU A 285 -9.46 -10.34 13.25
N LEU A 286 -9.41 -9.03 13.45
CA LEU A 286 -8.38 -8.40 14.27
C LEU A 286 -8.71 -8.34 15.76
N PHE A 287 -9.98 -8.34 16.15
CA PHE A 287 -10.40 -8.12 17.55
C PHE A 287 -11.21 -9.26 18.17
N SER A 288 -11.91 -10.04 17.33
CA SER A 288 -12.79 -11.14 17.76
C SER A 288 -12.25 -12.53 17.41
N SER A 289 -10.99 -12.62 16.98
CA SER A 289 -10.28 -13.87 16.72
C SER A 289 -9.12 -14.06 17.69
N ARG A 290 -8.32 -15.12 17.49
CA ARG A 290 -7.04 -15.32 18.20
C ARG A 290 -6.00 -14.20 17.99
N LEU A 291 -6.17 -13.33 17.00
CA LEU A 291 -5.36 -12.11 16.85
C LEU A 291 -5.78 -11.00 17.81
N GLY A 292 -6.99 -11.07 18.37
CA GLY A 292 -7.58 -10.05 19.26
C GLY A 292 -6.68 -9.58 20.40
N PRO A 293 -6.11 -10.49 21.21
CA PRO A 293 -5.19 -10.12 22.27
C PRO A 293 -3.97 -9.34 21.74
N LEU A 294 -3.33 -9.82 20.67
CA LEU A 294 -2.14 -9.17 20.09
C LEU A 294 -2.48 -7.79 19.53
N THR A 295 -3.58 -7.66 18.80
CA THR A 295 -4.03 -6.36 18.27
C THR A 295 -4.26 -5.37 19.40
N ARG A 296 -4.96 -5.77 20.47
CA ARG A 296 -5.21 -4.89 21.63
C ARG A 296 -3.93 -4.50 22.36
N THR A 297 -3.00 -5.44 22.50
CA THR A 297 -1.75 -5.21 23.24
C THR A 297 -0.74 -4.39 22.45
N TYR A 298 -0.64 -4.57 21.13
CA TYR A 298 0.48 -4.02 20.35
C TYR A 298 0.07 -2.96 19.32
N ALA A 299 -1.16 -2.95 18.80
CA ALA A 299 -1.54 -2.04 17.72
C ALA A 299 -1.94 -0.62 18.21
N ILE A 300 -2.11 -0.44 19.52
CA ILE A 300 -2.60 0.80 20.12
C ILE A 300 -1.58 1.42 21.08
N PHE A 301 -1.06 0.64 22.04
CA PHE A 301 -0.12 1.02 23.08
C PHE A 301 1.24 0.34 22.87
#